data_AF-A0A1I5CIL4-F1
#
_entry.id   AF-A0A1I5CIL4-F1
#
_cell.length_a   1.000
_cell.length_b   1.000
_cell.length_c   1.000
_cell.angle_alpha   90.00
_cell.angle_beta   90.00
_cell.angle_gamma   90.00
#
_symmetry.space_group_name_H-M   'P 1'
#
loop_
_entity.id
_entity.type
_entity.pdbx_description
1 polymer ?
#
loop_
_entity_poly.entity_id
_entity_poly.type
_entity_poly.pdbx_seq_one_letter_code
_entity_poly.pdbx_strand_id
1 'polypeptide(L)'
;MAHRSTLAAVSSVQLAAQLAGHLVALRRRRHFDVPFMTGSPEHLVRDWLWFGTAYSAPPYLLVPQLWATARLLRGSDAGSDAGSDDRARWVLRWLGTGLSLGYPSERWTRARLSPGGLDPVETPVVVAGWGGALALAVLARRRAVTGPWRTSRPAA
;
A
#
# COMPACT_ATOMS: atom_id res chain seq x y z
N MET A 1 -16.13 11.45 9.28
CA MET A 1 -16.33 9.99 9.17
C MET A 1 -16.03 9.46 7.77
N ALA A 2 -16.64 10.02 6.70
CA ALA A 2 -16.43 9.56 5.31
C ALA A 2 -14.96 9.38 4.88
N HIS A 3 -14.07 10.30 5.25
CA HIS A 3 -12.65 10.21 4.87
C HIS A 3 -11.93 8.99 5.47
N ARG A 4 -12.27 8.63 6.72
CA ARG A 4 -11.71 7.48 7.42
C ARG A 4 -12.21 6.17 6.81
N SER A 5 -13.51 6.06 6.56
CA SER A 5 -14.11 4.87 5.94
C SER A 5 -13.59 4.66 4.52
N THR A 6 -13.41 5.74 3.73
CA THR A 6 -12.76 5.64 2.42
C THR A 6 -11.33 5.14 2.54
N LEU A 7 -10.52 5.68 3.46
CA LEU A 7 -9.14 5.24 3.63
C LEU A 7 -9.05 3.77 4.10
N ALA A 8 -9.92 3.36 5.02
CA ALA A 8 -10.02 1.97 5.46
C ALA A 8 -10.41 1.04 4.30
N ALA A 9 -11.44 1.40 3.52
CA ALA A 9 -11.87 0.63 2.36
C ALA A 9 -10.75 0.48 1.32
N VAL A 10 -10.09 1.58 0.95
CA VAL A 10 -8.94 1.56 0.03
C VAL A 10 -7.81 0.68 0.57
N SER A 11 -7.50 0.80 1.87
CA SER A 11 -6.45 0.01 2.50
C SER A 11 -6.77 -1.49 2.52
N SER A 12 -8.02 -1.86 2.77
CA SER A 12 -8.51 -3.24 2.71
C SER A 12 -8.45 -3.81 1.29
N VAL A 13 -8.88 -3.04 0.28
CA VAL A 13 -8.79 -3.43 -1.13
C VAL A 13 -7.33 -3.63 -1.53
N GLN A 14 -6.44 -2.74 -1.12
CA GLN A 14 -5.02 -2.86 -1.40
C GLN A 14 -4.42 -4.12 -0.73
N LEU A 15 -4.75 -4.39 0.54
CA LEU A 15 -4.33 -5.64 1.22
C LEU A 15 -4.84 -6.89 0.52
N ALA A 16 -6.11 -6.88 0.09
CA ALA A 16 -6.70 -8.00 -0.65
C ALA A 16 -5.97 -8.21 -1.99
N ALA A 17 -5.62 -7.14 -2.69
CA ALA A 17 -4.82 -7.20 -3.91
C ALA A 17 -3.41 -7.77 -3.65
N GLN A 18 -2.76 -7.42 -2.53
CA GLN A 18 -1.47 -7.98 -2.15
C GLN A 18 -1.55 -9.49 -1.86
N LEU A 19 -2.62 -9.94 -1.19
CA LEU A 19 -2.85 -11.36 -0.95
C LEU A 19 -3.11 -12.11 -2.26
N ALA A 20 -4.02 -11.59 -3.10
CA ALA A 20 -4.32 -12.16 -4.40
C ALA A 20 -3.06 -12.21 -5.28
N GLY A 21 -2.25 -11.15 -5.28
CA GLY A 21 -0.98 -11.08 -6.00
C GLY A 21 0.02 -12.13 -5.52
N HIS A 22 0.12 -12.34 -4.22
CA HIS A 22 0.98 -13.40 -3.68
C HIS A 22 0.52 -14.79 -4.16
N LEU A 23 -0.78 -15.09 -4.07
CA LEU A 23 -1.35 -16.36 -4.52
C LEU A 23 -1.17 -16.58 -6.03
N VAL A 24 -1.39 -15.55 -6.84
CA VAL A 24 -1.17 -15.59 -8.29
C VAL A 24 0.31 -15.80 -8.61
N ALA A 25 1.21 -15.12 -7.91
CA ALA A 25 2.65 -15.27 -8.07
C ALA A 25 3.12 -16.68 -7.73
N LEU A 26 2.62 -17.28 -6.65
CA LEU A 26 2.91 -18.67 -6.32
C LEU A 26 2.37 -19.64 -7.38
N ARG A 27 1.09 -19.49 -7.75
CA ARG A 27 0.43 -20.37 -8.73
C ARG A 27 1.09 -20.34 -10.10
N ARG A 28 1.57 -19.17 -10.53
CA ARG A 28 2.18 -18.94 -11.85
C ARG A 28 3.71 -18.85 -11.79
N ARG A 29 4.32 -19.18 -10.65
CA ARG A 29 5.77 -19.13 -10.39
C ARG A 29 6.45 -17.80 -10.79
N ARG A 30 5.81 -16.67 -10.44
CA ARG A 30 6.32 -15.31 -10.70
C ARG A 30 7.20 -14.84 -9.55
N HIS A 31 8.51 -15.04 -9.68
CA HIS A 31 9.50 -14.42 -8.80
C HIS A 31 9.58 -12.91 -9.06
N PHE A 32 10.08 -12.16 -8.09
CA PHE A 32 10.32 -10.72 -8.25
C PHE A 32 11.45 -10.49 -9.26
N ASP A 33 11.34 -9.45 -10.07
CA ASP A 33 12.31 -9.06 -11.11
C ASP A 33 12.34 -7.53 -11.21
N VAL A 34 13.24 -6.93 -10.42
CA VAL A 34 13.47 -5.47 -10.33
C VAL A 34 14.84 -5.12 -10.94
N PRO A 35 15.10 -3.85 -11.33
CA PRO A 35 16.22 -3.51 -12.22
C PRO A 35 17.62 -3.89 -11.72
N PHE A 36 17.79 -4.16 -10.43
CA PHE A 36 19.08 -4.52 -9.81
C PHE A 36 19.06 -5.86 -9.09
N MET A 37 17.93 -6.58 -9.08
CA MET A 37 17.77 -7.79 -8.29
C MET A 37 16.65 -8.65 -8.85
N THR A 38 16.91 -9.93 -9.01
CA THR A 38 15.94 -10.90 -9.52
C THR A 38 15.94 -12.11 -8.60
N GLY A 39 14.75 -12.57 -8.24
CA GLY A 39 14.56 -13.78 -7.42
C GLY A 39 14.66 -15.06 -8.23
N SER A 40 14.41 -16.20 -7.58
CA SER A 40 14.33 -17.50 -8.26
C SER A 40 12.98 -18.16 -7.99
N PRO A 41 12.36 -18.82 -9.00
CA PRO A 41 11.08 -19.52 -8.81
C PRO A 41 11.18 -20.68 -7.81
N GLU A 42 12.36 -21.27 -7.62
CA GLU A 42 12.63 -22.35 -6.65
C GLU A 42 12.63 -21.83 -5.20
N HIS A 43 12.93 -20.55 -4.99
CA HIS A 43 13.07 -19.93 -3.67
C HIS A 43 11.98 -18.92 -3.34
N LEU A 44 10.87 -18.94 -4.10
CA LEU A 44 9.79 -17.96 -4.04
C LEU A 44 9.30 -17.62 -2.63
N VAL A 45 9.11 -18.61 -1.75
CA VAL A 45 8.63 -18.38 -0.38
C VAL A 45 9.70 -17.69 0.47
N ARG A 46 10.96 -18.11 0.36
CA ARG A 46 12.09 -17.51 1.09
C ARG A 46 12.32 -16.07 0.62
N ASP A 47 12.31 -15.88 -0.69
CA ASP A 47 12.50 -14.58 -1.33
C ASP A 47 11.34 -13.64 -0.98
N TRP A 48 10.11 -14.16 -0.87
CA TRP A 48 8.95 -13.38 -0.43
C TRP A 48 9.10 -12.79 0.97
N LEU A 49 9.78 -13.48 1.89
CA LEU A 49 9.97 -12.96 3.25
C LEU A 49 10.76 -11.64 3.27
N TRP A 50 11.67 -11.44 2.30
CA TRP A 50 12.61 -10.32 2.27
C TRP A 50 12.33 -9.32 1.16
N PHE A 51 11.85 -9.77 0.00
CA PHE A 51 11.74 -8.93 -1.20
C PHE A 51 10.34 -8.90 -1.78
N GLY A 52 9.47 -9.80 -1.33
CA GLY A 52 8.13 -9.96 -1.88
C GLY A 52 8.09 -10.91 -3.08
N THR A 53 7.00 -10.84 -3.84
CA THR A 53 6.82 -11.54 -5.11
C THR A 53 6.60 -10.53 -6.22
N ALA A 54 6.44 -10.98 -7.46
CA ALA A 54 6.11 -10.11 -8.59
C ALA A 54 4.86 -9.22 -8.38
N TYR A 55 3.93 -9.59 -7.50
CA TYR A 55 2.66 -8.86 -7.29
C TYR A 55 2.33 -8.58 -5.82
N SER A 56 3.24 -8.84 -4.89
CA SER A 56 2.97 -8.69 -3.46
C SER A 56 4.20 -8.25 -2.71
N ALA A 57 4.03 -7.33 -1.76
CA ALA A 57 5.10 -6.88 -0.88
C ALA A 57 5.50 -7.98 0.13
N PRO A 58 6.72 -7.90 0.69
CA PRO A 58 7.14 -8.79 1.76
C PRO A 58 6.33 -8.59 3.05
N PRO A 59 6.21 -9.61 3.91
CA PRO A 59 5.40 -9.59 5.13
C PRO A 59 5.68 -8.42 6.06
N TYR A 60 6.95 -8.02 6.19
CA TYR A 60 7.32 -6.91 7.09
C TYR A 60 6.77 -5.55 6.64
N LEU A 61 6.31 -5.42 5.38
CA LEU A 61 5.56 -4.25 4.90
C LEU A 61 4.04 -4.47 5.00
N LEU A 62 3.56 -5.70 4.81
CA LEU A 62 2.13 -6.02 4.90
C LEU A 62 1.59 -5.99 6.34
N VAL A 63 2.39 -6.41 7.32
CA VAL A 63 2.00 -6.44 8.74
C VAL A 63 1.69 -5.02 9.27
N PRO A 64 2.53 -3.99 9.06
CA PRO A 64 2.20 -2.63 9.46
C PRO A 64 0.96 -2.08 8.74
N GLN A 65 0.74 -2.44 7.47
CA GLN A 65 -0.48 -2.05 6.76
C GLN A 65 -1.71 -2.68 7.41
N LEU A 66 -1.70 -4.00 7.63
CA LEU A 66 -2.79 -4.72 8.29
C LEU A 66 -3.11 -4.12 9.66
N TRP A 67 -2.09 -3.81 10.45
CA TRP A 67 -2.24 -3.12 11.73
C TRP A 67 -2.94 -1.77 11.56
N ALA A 68 -2.49 -0.93 10.61
CA ALA A 68 -3.08 0.38 10.37
C ALA A 68 -4.53 0.28 9.88
N THR A 69 -4.83 -0.66 8.98
CA THR A 69 -6.20 -0.96 8.50
C THR A 69 -7.10 -1.39 9.64
N ALA A 70 -6.68 -2.37 10.44
CA ALA A 70 -7.46 -2.86 11.59
C ALA A 70 -7.73 -1.75 12.60
N ARG A 71 -6.77 -0.84 12.82
CA ARG A 71 -6.94 0.32 13.71
C ARG A 71 -7.97 1.31 13.16
N LEU A 72 -7.91 1.61 11.85
CA LEU A 72 -8.91 2.45 11.19
C LEU A 72 -10.31 1.81 11.20
N LEU A 73 -10.42 0.49 11.19
CA LEU A 73 -11.70 -0.20 11.31
C LEU A 73 -12.25 -0.20 12.75
N ARG A 74 -11.41 -0.33 13.78
CA ARG A 74 -11.86 -0.43 15.19
C ARG A 74 -12.27 0.88 15.85
N GLY A 75 -11.56 1.98 15.55
CA GLY A 75 -11.85 3.26 16.20
C GLY A 75 -13.13 3.96 15.71
N SER A 76 -13.99 3.31 14.92
CA SER A 76 -15.38 3.75 14.71
C SER A 76 -16.24 3.56 15.97
N ASP A 77 -15.86 2.65 16.85
CA ASP A 77 -16.73 2.13 17.91
C ASP A 77 -16.32 2.60 19.33
N ALA A 78 -15.11 3.17 19.47
CA ALA A 78 -14.56 3.60 20.76
C ALA A 78 -14.17 5.09 20.71
N GLY A 79 -14.61 5.87 21.71
CA GLY A 79 -14.35 7.30 21.86
C GLY A 79 -12.91 7.68 21.52
N SER A 80 -12.74 8.51 20.49
CA SER A 80 -11.51 8.57 19.70
C SER A 80 -10.35 9.32 20.37
N ASP A 81 -9.22 8.65 20.54
CA ASP A 81 -7.91 9.30 20.64
C ASP A 81 -7.47 9.78 19.24
N ALA A 82 -7.66 11.06 18.94
CA ALA A 82 -7.35 11.65 17.63
C ALA A 82 -5.88 11.41 17.20
N GLY A 83 -4.94 11.38 18.16
CA GLY A 83 -3.51 11.13 17.90
C GLY A 83 -3.18 9.71 17.42
N SER A 84 -4.10 8.77 17.58
CA SER A 84 -3.89 7.36 17.23
C SER A 84 -4.18 7.05 15.75
N ASP A 85 -5.24 7.64 15.19
CA ASP A 85 -5.59 7.51 13.76
C ASP A 85 -4.51 8.14 12.86
N ASP A 86 -3.89 9.17 13.40
CA ASP A 86 -2.80 9.91 12.85
C ASP A 86 -1.55 9.06 12.55
N ARG A 87 -1.22 8.10 13.44
CA ARG A 87 -0.12 7.15 13.21
C ARG A 87 -0.50 6.13 12.14
N ALA A 88 -1.73 5.62 12.15
CA ALA A 88 -2.21 4.69 11.12
C ALA A 88 -2.17 5.34 9.73
N ARG A 89 -2.63 6.59 9.59
CA ARG A 89 -2.53 7.36 8.35
C ARG A 89 -1.08 7.55 7.92
N TRP A 90 -0.18 7.92 8.83
CA TRP A 90 1.23 8.07 8.51
C TRP A 90 1.85 6.77 7.97
N VAL A 91 1.56 5.62 8.60
CA VAL A 91 2.01 4.30 8.12
C VAL A 91 1.47 4.02 6.71
N LEU A 92 0.16 4.17 6.51
CA LEU A 92 -0.46 3.93 5.20
C LEU A 92 0.07 4.85 4.12
N ARG A 93 0.41 6.10 4.46
CA ARG A 93 1.02 7.03 3.51
C ARG A 93 2.39 6.55 3.08
N TRP A 94 3.25 6.20 4.04
CA TRP A 94 4.60 5.73 3.75
C TRP A 94 4.60 4.44 2.93
N LEU A 95 3.77 3.47 3.33
CA LEU A 95 3.63 2.22 2.60
C LEU A 95 3.04 2.47 1.21
N GLY A 96 1.98 3.28 1.10
CA GLY A 96 1.41 3.67 -0.18
C GLY A 96 2.45 4.28 -1.11
N THR A 97 3.23 5.26 -0.62
CA THR A 97 4.31 5.88 -1.39
C THR A 97 5.38 4.87 -1.80
N GLY A 98 5.88 4.05 -0.88
CA GLY A 98 6.91 3.06 -1.19
C GLY A 98 6.43 2.02 -2.23
N LEU A 99 5.21 1.50 -2.03
CA LEU A 99 4.61 0.53 -2.96
C LEU A 99 4.34 1.15 -4.33
N SER A 100 3.86 2.40 -4.39
CA SER A 100 3.63 3.11 -5.66
C SER A 100 4.89 3.24 -6.52
N LEU A 101 6.07 3.33 -5.89
CA LEU A 101 7.37 3.31 -6.57
C LEU A 101 7.84 1.89 -6.89
N GLY A 102 7.52 0.92 -6.03
CA GLY A 102 7.85 -0.50 -6.22
C GLY A 102 7.17 -1.12 -7.44
N TYR A 103 5.86 -0.90 -7.63
CA TYR A 103 5.09 -1.46 -8.76
C TYR A 103 5.74 -1.22 -10.14
N PRO A 104 6.03 0.01 -10.58
CA PRO A 104 6.67 0.23 -11.89
C PRO A 104 8.10 -0.31 -11.97
N SER A 105 8.76 -0.54 -10.84
CA SER A 105 10.10 -1.15 -10.79
C SER A 105 10.06 -2.64 -11.10
N GLU A 106 8.94 -3.32 -10.89
CA GLU A 106 8.77 -4.74 -11.13
C GLU A 106 8.43 -5.04 -12.60
N ARG A 107 9.20 -5.93 -13.24
CA ARG A 107 9.06 -6.25 -14.67
C ARG A 107 7.68 -6.79 -15.02
N TRP A 108 7.15 -7.71 -14.21
CA TRP A 108 5.85 -8.31 -14.47
C TRP A 108 4.72 -7.28 -14.37
N THR A 109 4.82 -6.32 -13.46
CA THR A 109 3.88 -5.20 -13.37
C THR A 109 3.94 -4.34 -14.63
N ARG A 110 5.13 -3.96 -15.10
CA ARG A 110 5.27 -3.20 -16.36
C ARG A 110 4.68 -3.94 -17.55
N ALA A 111 4.94 -5.24 -17.65
CA ALA A 111 4.39 -6.07 -18.72
C ALA A 111 2.86 -6.02 -18.72
N ARG A 112 2.20 -6.16 -17.55
CA ARG A 112 0.73 -6.14 -17.45
C ARG A 112 0.07 -4.78 -17.66
N LEU A 113 0.85 -3.71 -17.64
CA LEU A 113 0.39 -2.36 -17.91
C LEU A 113 0.71 -1.91 -19.35
N SER A 114 1.55 -2.65 -20.07
CA SER A 114 1.89 -2.36 -21.46
C SER A 114 0.78 -2.78 -22.44
N PRO A 115 0.58 -2.03 -23.55
CA PRO A 115 -0.30 -2.46 -24.63
C PRO A 115 0.09 -3.86 -25.14
N GLY A 116 -0.86 -4.81 -25.15
CA GLY A 116 -0.62 -6.20 -25.56
C GLY A 116 -0.18 -7.15 -24.44
N GLY A 117 0.10 -6.65 -23.23
CA GLY A 117 0.48 -7.47 -22.08
C GLY A 117 -0.66 -7.79 -21.11
N LEU A 118 -1.91 -7.42 -21.44
CA LEU A 118 -3.06 -7.62 -20.57
C LEU A 118 -3.32 -9.11 -20.28
N ASP A 119 -3.59 -9.43 -19.02
CA ASP A 119 -3.98 -10.76 -18.58
C ASP A 119 -5.22 -10.66 -17.67
N PRO A 120 -6.26 -11.47 -17.90
CA PRO A 120 -7.54 -11.34 -17.19
C PRO A 120 -7.44 -11.59 -15.68
N VAL A 121 -6.36 -12.19 -15.18
CA VAL A 121 -6.12 -12.46 -13.76
C VAL A 121 -5.07 -11.51 -13.19
N GLU A 122 -3.93 -11.37 -13.87
CA GLU A 122 -2.81 -10.59 -13.35
C GLU A 122 -3.07 -9.08 -13.49
N THR A 123 -3.70 -8.60 -14.57
CA THR A 123 -3.94 -7.17 -14.77
C THR A 123 -4.87 -6.58 -13.70
N PRO A 124 -6.04 -7.17 -13.36
CA PRO A 124 -6.87 -6.62 -12.29
C PRO A 124 -6.15 -6.56 -10.94
N VAL A 125 -5.33 -7.56 -10.61
CA VAL A 125 -4.52 -7.58 -9.39
C VAL A 125 -3.52 -6.43 -9.37
N VAL A 126 -2.78 -6.24 -10.47
CA VAL A 126 -1.80 -5.14 -10.61
C VAL A 126 -2.49 -3.78 -10.51
N VAL A 127 -3.62 -3.59 -11.21
CA VAL A 127 -4.37 -2.33 -11.20
C VAL A 127 -4.92 -2.03 -9.81
N ALA A 128 -5.55 -3.01 -9.14
CA ALA A 128 -6.08 -2.83 -7.79
C ALA A 128 -4.96 -2.56 -6.77
N GLY A 129 -3.85 -3.30 -6.87
CA GLY A 129 -2.71 -3.16 -5.97
C GLY A 129 -1.99 -1.81 -6.12
N TRP A 130 -1.67 -1.42 -7.36
CA TRP A 130 -0.96 -0.16 -7.64
C TRP A 130 -1.85 1.05 -7.46
N GLY A 131 -3.08 1.00 -7.99
CA GLY A 131 -4.09 2.05 -7.79
C GLY A 131 -4.41 2.25 -6.31
N GLY A 132 -4.54 1.16 -5.54
CA GLY A 132 -4.70 1.20 -4.10
C GLY A 132 -3.50 1.86 -3.39
N ALA A 133 -2.27 1.53 -3.78
CA ALA A 133 -1.07 2.16 -3.21
C ALA A 133 -1.03 3.68 -3.47
N LEU A 134 -1.35 4.11 -4.69
CA LEU A 134 -1.44 5.54 -5.04
C LEU A 134 -2.53 6.24 -4.24
N ALA A 135 -3.70 5.61 -4.12
CA ALA A 135 -4.81 6.13 -3.33
C ALA A 135 -4.43 6.26 -1.85
N LEU A 136 -3.73 5.29 -1.26
CA LEU A 136 -3.20 5.39 0.10
C LEU A 136 -2.22 6.57 0.27
N ALA A 137 -1.27 6.71 -0.66
CA ALA A 137 -0.30 7.81 -0.63
C ALA A 137 -0.97 9.20 -0.68
N VAL A 138 -2.07 9.32 -1.43
CA VAL A 138 -2.82 10.56 -1.63
C VAL A 138 -3.79 10.83 -0.48
N LEU A 139 -4.61 9.84 -0.12
CA LEU A 139 -5.70 9.98 0.86
C LEU A 139 -5.19 10.04 2.30
N ALA A 140 -4.05 9.43 2.60
CA ALA A 140 -3.49 9.48 3.95
C ALA A 140 -2.75 10.79 4.27
N ARG A 141 -2.76 11.77 3.35
CA ARG A 141 -2.24 13.12 3.61
C ARG A 141 -3.11 13.80 4.67
N ARG A 142 -2.49 14.31 5.74
CA ARG A 142 -3.19 15.20 6.67
C ARG A 142 -3.55 16.47 5.92
N ARG A 143 -4.79 16.96 6.10
CA ARG A 143 -5.05 18.38 5.86
C ARG A 143 -4.27 19.13 6.93
N ALA A 144 -3.34 20.00 6.52
CA ALA A 144 -2.83 21.01 7.43
C ALA A 144 -4.04 21.81 7.91
N VAL A 145 -4.28 21.83 9.22
CA VAL A 145 -5.18 22.81 9.81
C VAL A 145 -4.47 24.14 9.62
N THR A 146 -4.84 24.88 8.57
CA THR A 146 -4.54 26.31 8.47
C THR A 146 -5.34 27.00 9.57
N GLY A 147 -4.79 27.00 10.78
CA GLY A 147 -5.30 27.78 11.89
C GLY A 147 -4.92 29.25 11.69
N PRO A 148 -5.87 30.21 11.78
CA PRO A 148 -5.60 31.62 11.49
C PRO A 148 -4.88 32.38 12.62
N TRP A 149 -3.96 31.76 13.36
CA TRP A 149 -3.35 32.42 14.53
C TRP A 149 -1.90 32.01 14.79
N ARG A 150 -0.96 32.81 14.30
CA ARG A 150 0.35 33.00 14.96
C ARG A 150 1.03 34.32 14.55
N THR A 151 0.42 35.46 14.88
CA THR A 151 1.15 36.73 15.02
C THR A 151 0.52 37.58 16.13
N SER A 152 0.79 37.21 17.38
CA SER A 152 0.91 38.21 18.45
C SER A 152 2.41 38.32 18.76
N ARG A 153 3.09 39.23 18.05
CA ARG A 153 4.36 39.79 18.52
C ARG A 153 4.05 40.65 19.76
N PRO A 154 4.71 40.46 20.91
CA PRO A 154 4.65 41.45 21.96
C PRO A 154 5.30 42.76 21.47
N ALA A 155 4.67 43.87 21.83
CA ALA A 155 5.17 45.23 21.59
C ALA A 155 6.53 45.43 22.27
N ALA A 156 7.42 46.11 21.57
CA ALA A 156 8.59 46.77 22.15
C ALA A 156 8.32 48.28 22.14
#